data_AF-A0A970Q9F4-F1
#
_entry.id   AF-A0A970Q9F4-F1
#
_cell.length_a   1.000
_cell.length_b   1.000
_cell.length_c   1.000
_cell.angle_alpha   90.00
_cell.angle_beta   90.00
_cell.angle_gamma   90.00
#
_symmetry.space_group_name_H-M   'P 1'
#
loop_
_entity.id
_entity.type
_entity.pdbx_description
1 polymer ?
#
loop_
_entity_poly.entity_id
_entity_poly.type
_entity_poly.pdbx_seq_one_letter_code
_entity_poly.pdbx_strand_id
1 'polypeptide(L)'
;METGDLPSVMAIENASFDSPWSLGMMAGEVGQRLGWSRVAVGPGAGVVGFIIGRRYPDVWHVMNLAVAPPRRRAGVGESLLADFLEAADLAGTEVVLEVRQDNREATALYEAWGFEVVAVRRAYYTDSGEDALMMSRSVGAGRPRPRSEVLHGPLLAIESSCDDSAAAVLEPEGTVLASISHSQDAIHERYGGVVPEVASRAHVERMTAVIREALRRAGCGVGELGGVAVTVGPGLIGALLVGVQTAKAIAWSRRLPFYPVNHLHGHLAAAWLTDPEVLFPMVTLVASGGHTLLIRVDHRRGFRLLGQTLDDAAGEAFDKGARLLGLGYPGGRELDRLAEKGDPEAFSFPIGLKRSPKPDFSFSGVKTALYYLLRDMTPDERADQAADVAASYRRAIVEALVGKAVEAARRERVSTLAVAGGVAANSLLRRRMVEAGTAAGLEVIIPALAYCTDNAAMIGAAALGGPRLDYPAYLDVDASASLSLGRWLP
;
A
#
# COMPACT_ATOMS: atom_id res chain seq x y z
N MET A 1 -3.60 7.47 -27.59
CA MET A 1 -3.36 7.35 -29.04
C MET A 1 -3.50 8.74 -29.62
N GLU A 2 -2.57 9.15 -30.46
CA GLU A 2 -2.59 10.45 -31.13
C GLU A 2 -2.76 10.24 -32.64
N THR A 3 -3.10 11.31 -33.37
CA THR A 3 -3.25 11.25 -34.84
C THR A 3 -1.99 10.74 -35.53
N GLY A 4 -0.81 10.99 -34.96
CA GLY A 4 0.47 10.48 -35.46
C GLY A 4 0.65 8.97 -35.36
N ASP A 5 -0.10 8.29 -34.48
CA ASP A 5 -0.05 6.84 -34.30
C ASP A 5 -0.85 6.09 -35.36
N LEU A 6 -1.82 6.76 -36.01
CA LEU A 6 -2.79 6.13 -36.91
C LEU A 6 -2.16 5.29 -38.03
N PRO A 7 -1.06 5.69 -38.70
CA PRO A 7 -0.44 4.84 -39.72
C PRO A 7 0.00 3.47 -39.17
N SER A 8 0.56 3.44 -37.96
CA SER A 8 1.03 2.20 -37.33
C SER A 8 -0.13 1.38 -36.76
N VAL A 9 -1.12 2.05 -36.16
CA VAL A 9 -2.37 1.41 -35.71
C VAL A 9 -3.08 0.73 -36.88
N MET A 10 -3.20 1.42 -38.02
CA MET A 10 -3.80 0.87 -39.23
C MET A 10 -3.02 -0.31 -39.79
N ALA A 11 -1.68 -0.32 -39.70
CA ALA A 11 -0.90 -1.48 -40.11
C ALA A 11 -1.20 -2.71 -39.23
N ILE A 12 -1.37 -2.51 -37.92
CA ILE A 12 -1.74 -3.59 -36.99
C ILE A 12 -3.17 -4.07 -37.23
N GLU A 13 -4.11 -3.14 -37.43
CA GLU A 13 -5.53 -3.40 -37.72
C GLU A 13 -5.66 -4.30 -38.95
N ASN A 14 -5.07 -3.89 -40.08
CA ASN A 14 -5.10 -4.65 -41.33
C ASN A 14 -4.42 -6.03 -41.23
N ALA A 15 -3.47 -6.20 -40.32
CA ALA A 15 -2.79 -7.47 -40.08
C ALA A 15 -3.50 -8.36 -39.05
N SER A 16 -4.52 -7.85 -38.36
CA SER A 16 -5.15 -8.53 -37.22
C SER A 16 -6.60 -8.93 -37.45
N PHE A 17 -7.29 -8.29 -38.39
CA PHE A 17 -8.69 -8.54 -38.66
C PHE A 17 -8.95 -8.78 -40.16
N ASP A 18 -9.82 -9.74 -40.46
CA ASP A 18 -10.25 -10.02 -41.85
C ASP A 18 -11.12 -8.89 -42.42
N SER A 19 -11.83 -8.18 -41.55
CA SER A 19 -12.59 -6.96 -41.87
C SER A 19 -12.11 -5.79 -41.02
N PRO A 20 -10.96 -5.20 -41.36
CA PRO A 20 -10.38 -4.10 -40.60
C PRO A 20 -11.26 -2.84 -40.70
N TRP A 21 -11.29 -2.04 -39.63
CA TRP A 21 -11.85 -0.70 -39.65
C TRP A 21 -11.16 0.16 -40.69
N SER A 22 -11.91 1.00 -41.39
CA SER A 22 -11.31 1.99 -42.28
C SER A 22 -10.56 3.07 -41.48
N LEU A 23 -9.58 3.74 -42.09
CA LEU A 23 -8.89 4.88 -41.48
C LEU A 23 -9.88 5.96 -41.00
N GLY A 24 -10.97 6.18 -41.73
CA GLY A 24 -12.01 7.13 -41.34
C GLY A 24 -12.78 6.71 -40.08
N MET A 25 -13.11 5.42 -39.94
CA MET A 25 -13.71 4.89 -38.71
C MET A 25 -12.75 5.01 -37.53
N MET A 26 -11.49 4.60 -37.72
CA MET A 26 -10.45 4.67 -36.70
C MET A 26 -10.22 6.11 -36.19
N ALA A 27 -10.02 7.05 -37.12
CA ALA A 27 -9.84 8.46 -36.79
C ALA A 27 -11.11 9.07 -36.14
N GLY A 28 -12.28 8.65 -36.62
CA GLY A 28 -13.57 9.07 -36.06
C GLY A 28 -13.74 8.67 -34.60
N GLU A 29 -13.33 7.44 -34.23
CA GLU A 29 -13.39 6.97 -32.84
C GLU A 29 -12.37 7.66 -31.93
N VAL A 30 -11.12 7.79 -32.39
CA VAL A 30 -10.05 8.46 -31.63
C VAL A 30 -10.37 9.93 -31.36
N GLY A 31 -11.11 10.59 -32.26
CA GLY A 31 -11.50 11.99 -32.13
C GLY A 31 -12.72 12.25 -31.23
N GLN A 32 -13.40 11.21 -30.70
CA GLN A 32 -14.62 11.44 -29.92
C GLN A 32 -14.33 11.95 -28.51
N ARG A 33 -15.17 12.88 -28.03
CA ARG A 33 -15.10 13.42 -26.67
C ARG A 33 -15.21 12.37 -25.57
N LEU A 34 -15.94 11.28 -25.82
CA LEU A 34 -16.13 10.15 -24.91
C LEU A 34 -15.35 8.89 -25.34
N GLY A 35 -14.46 9.04 -26.33
CA GLY A 35 -13.56 7.98 -26.74
C GLY A 35 -12.42 7.81 -25.74
N TRP A 36 -11.95 6.58 -25.59
CA TRP A 36 -10.76 6.24 -24.83
C TRP A 36 -9.87 5.35 -25.67
N SER A 37 -8.58 5.69 -25.78
CA SER A 37 -7.66 4.92 -26.61
C SER A 37 -6.22 4.97 -26.10
N ARG A 38 -5.52 3.85 -26.26
CA ARG A 38 -4.10 3.67 -25.90
C ARG A 38 -3.37 2.88 -26.97
N VAL A 39 -2.07 3.13 -27.05
CA VAL A 39 -1.13 2.37 -27.88
C VAL A 39 -0.04 1.82 -26.96
N ALA A 40 0.41 0.60 -27.24
CA ALA A 40 1.59 0.02 -26.64
C ALA A 40 2.79 0.30 -27.54
N VAL A 41 3.91 0.74 -26.96
CA VAL A 41 5.15 1.05 -27.69
C VAL A 41 6.23 0.04 -27.32
N GLY A 42 6.86 -0.57 -28.32
CA GLY A 42 7.88 -1.60 -28.12
C GLY A 42 9.31 -1.03 -27.96
N PRO A 43 10.23 -1.74 -27.28
CA PRO A 43 11.64 -1.34 -27.21
C PRO A 43 12.26 -1.25 -28.61
N GLY A 44 12.67 -0.05 -29.01
CA GLY A 44 13.31 0.22 -30.30
C GLY A 44 12.41 0.20 -31.53
N ALA A 45 11.09 0.01 -31.39
CA ALA A 45 10.19 -0.13 -32.54
C ALA A 45 8.75 0.26 -32.19
N GLY A 46 8.34 1.45 -32.65
CA GLY A 46 6.97 1.86 -33.00
C GLY A 46 5.79 1.41 -32.12
N VAL A 47 4.58 1.62 -32.63
CA VAL A 47 3.37 1.07 -32.01
C VAL A 47 3.36 -0.45 -32.26
N VAL A 48 3.18 -1.24 -31.19
CA VAL A 48 3.14 -2.71 -31.22
C VAL A 48 1.79 -3.30 -30.85
N GLY A 49 0.87 -2.47 -30.37
CA GLY A 49 -0.51 -2.85 -30.10
C GLY A 49 -1.34 -1.61 -29.77
N PHE A 50 -2.66 -1.74 -29.79
CA PHE A 50 -3.57 -0.67 -29.42
C PHE A 50 -4.87 -1.21 -28.84
N ILE A 51 -5.56 -0.34 -28.12
CA ILE A 51 -6.92 -0.56 -27.64
C ILE A 51 -7.75 0.71 -27.84
N ILE A 52 -9.00 0.52 -28.18
CA ILE A 52 -10.01 1.55 -28.35
C ILE A 52 -11.25 1.10 -27.60
N GLY A 53 -11.80 2.00 -26.80
CA GLY A 53 -13.12 1.85 -26.28
C GLY A 53 -13.85 3.16 -26.15
N ARG A 54 -15.09 3.06 -25.73
CA ARG A 54 -16.01 4.18 -25.63
C ARG A 54 -16.71 4.17 -24.29
N ARG A 55 -16.88 5.37 -23.74
CA ARG A 55 -17.65 5.58 -22.52
C ARG A 55 -19.08 5.96 -22.86
N TYR A 56 -20.03 5.18 -22.34
CA TYR A 56 -21.44 5.54 -22.25
C TYR A 56 -21.76 5.94 -20.79
N PRO A 57 -22.96 6.50 -20.50
CA PRO A 57 -23.33 6.91 -19.13
C PRO A 57 -23.20 5.78 -18.10
N ASP A 58 -23.64 4.56 -18.46
CA ASP A 58 -23.76 3.45 -17.52
C ASP A 58 -22.78 2.29 -17.80
N VAL A 59 -22.00 2.37 -18.89
CA VAL A 59 -21.13 1.26 -19.32
C VAL A 59 -19.92 1.76 -20.12
N TRP A 60 -18.80 1.06 -20.00
CA TRP A 60 -17.64 1.20 -20.88
C TRP A 60 -17.61 0.05 -21.87
N HIS A 61 -17.32 0.36 -23.13
CA HIS A 61 -17.33 -0.62 -24.20
C HIS A 61 -15.93 -0.76 -24.79
N VAL A 62 -15.33 -1.95 -24.69
CA VAL A 62 -14.13 -2.27 -25.47
C VAL A 62 -14.55 -2.50 -26.91
N MET A 63 -14.16 -1.59 -27.79
CA MET A 63 -14.60 -1.63 -29.20
C MET A 63 -13.60 -2.35 -30.09
N ASN A 64 -12.30 -2.18 -29.83
CA ASN A 64 -11.26 -2.81 -30.62
C ASN A 64 -9.97 -2.98 -29.79
N LEU A 65 -9.31 -4.12 -29.90
CA LEU A 65 -8.05 -4.45 -29.24
C LEU A 65 -7.22 -5.34 -30.19
N ALA A 66 -6.02 -4.88 -30.55
CA ALA A 66 -5.13 -5.68 -31.39
C ALA A 66 -3.67 -5.51 -31.01
N VAL A 67 -2.90 -6.58 -31.28
CA VAL A 67 -1.46 -6.65 -31.08
C VAL A 67 -0.83 -7.10 -32.38
N ALA A 68 0.25 -6.42 -32.79
CA ALA A 68 1.01 -6.76 -33.97
C ALA A 68 1.39 -8.26 -33.96
N PRO A 69 1.20 -9.01 -35.06
CA PRO A 69 1.41 -10.46 -35.07
C PRO A 69 2.73 -10.94 -34.45
N PRO A 70 3.90 -10.29 -34.69
CA PRO A 70 5.18 -10.69 -34.09
C PRO A 70 5.29 -10.47 -32.58
N ARG A 71 4.37 -9.71 -31.98
CA ARG A 71 4.37 -9.32 -30.56
C ARG A 71 3.21 -9.93 -29.77
N ARG A 72 2.42 -10.81 -30.40
CA ARG A 72 1.37 -11.57 -29.72
C ARG A 72 1.99 -12.52 -28.69
N ARG A 73 1.23 -12.84 -27.65
CA ARG A 73 1.64 -13.70 -26.51
C ARG A 73 2.84 -13.17 -25.71
N ALA A 74 3.20 -11.90 -25.86
CA ALA A 74 4.22 -11.22 -25.06
C ALA A 74 3.62 -10.31 -23.96
N GLY A 75 2.36 -10.52 -23.57
CA GLY A 75 1.67 -9.71 -22.54
C GLY A 75 1.17 -8.34 -23.00
N VAL A 76 1.38 -7.94 -24.27
CA VAL A 76 0.98 -6.60 -24.76
C VAL A 76 -0.53 -6.38 -24.69
N GLY A 77 -1.33 -7.35 -25.15
CA GLY A 77 -2.80 -7.25 -25.13
C GLY A 77 -3.35 -7.24 -23.71
N GLU A 78 -2.73 -8.00 -22.81
CA GLU A 78 -3.06 -8.02 -21.38
C GLU A 78 -2.78 -6.66 -20.73
N SER A 79 -1.63 -6.05 -21.02
CA SER A 79 -1.30 -4.70 -20.52
C SER A 79 -2.27 -3.64 -21.03
N LEU A 80 -2.65 -3.67 -22.32
CA LEU A 80 -3.59 -2.71 -22.89
C LEU A 80 -4.99 -2.86 -22.29
N LEU A 81 -5.44 -4.10 -22.08
CA LEU A 81 -6.72 -4.38 -21.43
C LEU A 81 -6.70 -3.94 -19.96
N ALA A 82 -5.60 -4.17 -19.24
CA ALA A 82 -5.43 -3.73 -17.85
C ALA A 82 -5.60 -2.21 -17.73
N ASP A 83 -4.94 -1.42 -18.58
CA ASP A 83 -5.06 0.04 -18.60
C ASP A 83 -6.52 0.50 -18.85
N PHE A 84 -7.25 -0.20 -19.72
CA PHE A 84 -8.65 0.11 -20.00
C PHE A 84 -9.54 -0.19 -18.80
N LEU A 85 -9.36 -1.37 -18.20
CA LEU A 85 -10.15 -1.79 -17.04
C LEU A 85 -9.88 -0.93 -15.82
N GLU A 86 -8.64 -0.48 -15.61
CA GLU A 86 -8.30 0.49 -14.57
C GLU A 86 -9.08 1.80 -14.76
N ALA A 87 -9.13 2.31 -15.99
CA ALA A 87 -9.91 3.52 -16.30
C ALA A 87 -11.43 3.33 -16.08
N ALA A 88 -11.96 2.15 -16.38
CA ALA A 88 -13.38 1.83 -16.18
C ALA A 88 -13.73 1.59 -14.70
N ASP A 89 -12.86 0.91 -13.94
CA ASP A 89 -13.03 0.68 -12.50
C ASP A 89 -12.98 2.01 -11.73
N LEU A 90 -12.09 2.94 -12.11
CA LEU A 90 -12.08 4.31 -11.57
C LEU A 90 -13.38 5.09 -11.84
N ALA A 91 -14.08 4.76 -12.92
CA ALA A 91 -15.37 5.35 -13.26
C ALA A 91 -16.56 4.66 -12.55
N GLY A 92 -16.33 3.52 -11.88
CA GLY A 92 -17.37 2.78 -11.17
C GLY A 92 -18.43 2.18 -12.10
N THR A 93 -18.05 1.81 -13.32
CA THR A 93 -18.99 1.39 -14.37
C THR A 93 -18.61 0.03 -14.94
N GLU A 94 -19.61 -0.77 -15.27
CA GLU A 94 -19.45 -2.08 -15.91
C GLU A 94 -18.72 -1.97 -17.26
N VAL A 95 -17.99 -3.01 -17.64
CA VAL A 95 -17.32 -3.10 -18.93
C VAL A 95 -17.93 -4.20 -19.78
N VAL A 96 -18.31 -3.86 -21.02
CA VAL A 96 -18.84 -4.81 -22.00
C VAL A 96 -17.95 -4.89 -23.24
N LEU A 97 -18.04 -6.02 -23.93
CA LEU A 97 -17.39 -6.25 -25.22
C LEU A 97 -18.14 -7.27 -26.06
N GLU A 98 -17.86 -7.26 -27.36
CA GLU A 98 -18.20 -8.35 -28.27
C GLU A 98 -16.94 -9.03 -28.81
N VAL A 99 -16.93 -10.35 -28.80
CA VAL A 99 -15.83 -11.16 -29.35
C VAL A 99 -16.40 -12.27 -30.23
N ARG A 100 -15.71 -12.58 -31.34
CA ARG A 100 -16.06 -13.72 -32.22
C ARG A 100 -16.12 -14.99 -31.40
N GLN A 101 -17.19 -15.76 -31.56
CA GLN A 101 -17.40 -17.00 -30.80
C GLN A 101 -16.24 -18.00 -30.98
N ASP A 102 -15.59 -18.03 -32.14
CA ASP A 102 -14.46 -18.92 -32.41
C ASP A 102 -13.09 -18.34 -32.01
N ASN A 103 -13.03 -17.07 -31.56
CA ASN A 103 -11.80 -16.47 -31.07
C ASN A 103 -11.50 -16.88 -29.61
N ARG A 104 -11.11 -18.15 -29.46
CA ARG A 104 -10.80 -18.76 -28.16
C ARG A 104 -9.66 -18.07 -27.41
N GLU A 105 -8.67 -17.54 -28.14
CA GLU A 105 -7.53 -16.84 -27.53
C GLU A 105 -8.00 -15.53 -26.85
N ALA A 106 -8.81 -14.72 -27.53
CA ALA A 106 -9.35 -13.48 -26.96
C ALA A 106 -10.38 -13.78 -25.86
N THR A 107 -11.24 -14.78 -26.05
CA THR A 107 -12.21 -15.19 -25.04
C THR A 107 -11.51 -15.61 -23.74
N ALA A 108 -10.46 -16.44 -23.82
CA ALA A 108 -9.69 -16.85 -22.65
C ALA A 108 -8.98 -15.67 -21.96
N LEU A 109 -8.51 -14.67 -22.71
CA LEU A 109 -7.99 -13.43 -22.14
C LEU A 109 -9.08 -12.70 -21.35
N TYR A 110 -10.26 -12.49 -21.93
CA TYR A 110 -11.34 -11.76 -21.25
C TYR A 110 -11.87 -12.51 -20.02
N GLU A 111 -12.08 -13.82 -20.12
CA GLU A 111 -12.46 -14.66 -18.97
C GLU A 111 -11.41 -14.56 -17.84
N ALA A 112 -10.12 -14.58 -18.19
CA ALA A 112 -9.04 -14.40 -17.23
C ALA A 112 -9.06 -13.02 -16.53
N TRP A 113 -9.77 -12.03 -17.08
CA TRP A 113 -9.97 -10.70 -16.51
C TRP A 113 -11.35 -10.49 -15.88
N GLY A 114 -12.12 -11.56 -15.67
CA GLY A 114 -13.39 -11.53 -14.95
C GLY A 114 -14.57 -11.14 -15.82
N PHE A 115 -14.44 -11.24 -17.14
CA PHE A 115 -15.59 -11.14 -18.04
C PHE A 115 -16.35 -12.47 -18.08
N GLU A 116 -17.67 -12.37 -18.03
CA GLU A 116 -18.60 -13.48 -18.19
C GLU A 116 -19.41 -13.31 -19.47
N VAL A 117 -19.74 -14.42 -20.14
CA VAL A 117 -20.63 -14.39 -21.31
C VAL A 117 -22.05 -14.12 -20.83
N VAL A 118 -22.61 -12.97 -21.22
CA VAL A 118 -23.97 -12.56 -20.83
C VAL A 118 -25.01 -12.79 -21.93
N ALA A 119 -24.58 -12.81 -23.19
CA ALA A 119 -25.45 -13.10 -24.33
C ALA A 119 -24.65 -13.57 -25.57
N VAL A 120 -25.36 -14.09 -26.56
CA VAL A 120 -24.81 -14.37 -27.90
C VAL A 120 -25.61 -13.59 -28.93
N ARG A 121 -24.94 -12.75 -29.71
CA ARG A 121 -25.52 -12.07 -30.87
C ARG A 121 -25.33 -12.92 -32.12
N ARG A 122 -26.44 -13.41 -32.68
CA ARG A 122 -26.42 -14.26 -33.88
C ARG A 122 -26.01 -13.47 -35.12
N ALA A 123 -25.14 -14.04 -35.95
CA ALA A 123 -24.69 -13.46 -37.22
C ALA A 123 -24.26 -11.98 -37.12
N TYR A 124 -23.55 -11.65 -36.04
CA TYR A 124 -23.15 -10.27 -35.72
C TYR A 124 -22.04 -9.77 -36.65
N TYR A 125 -21.07 -10.62 -36.96
CA TYR A 125 -19.96 -10.27 -37.84
C TYR A 125 -20.38 -10.44 -39.31
N THR A 126 -20.68 -9.32 -39.97
CA THR A 126 -21.28 -9.30 -41.32
C THR A 126 -20.40 -9.87 -42.42
N ASP A 127 -19.09 -10.00 -42.18
CA ASP A 127 -18.11 -10.49 -43.12
C ASP A 127 -18.07 -12.03 -43.24
N SER A 128 -18.47 -12.71 -42.18
CA SER A 128 -18.31 -14.15 -41.97
C SER A 128 -19.63 -14.84 -41.60
N GLY A 129 -20.62 -14.06 -41.14
CA GLY A 129 -21.86 -14.58 -40.58
C GLY A 129 -21.68 -15.20 -39.19
N GLU A 130 -20.52 -15.03 -38.57
CA GLU A 130 -20.21 -15.58 -37.25
C GLU A 130 -20.99 -14.87 -36.12
N ASP A 131 -21.31 -15.64 -35.10
CA ASP A 131 -21.91 -15.16 -33.87
C ASP A 131 -20.87 -14.41 -33.01
N ALA A 132 -21.34 -13.41 -32.26
CA ALA A 132 -20.53 -12.72 -31.26
C ALA A 132 -20.97 -13.10 -29.86
N LEU A 133 -20.02 -13.47 -29.01
CA LEU A 133 -20.22 -13.52 -27.57
C LEU A 133 -20.21 -12.10 -27.03
N MET A 134 -21.32 -11.70 -26.40
CA MET A 134 -21.36 -10.49 -25.59
C MET A 134 -20.87 -10.85 -24.20
N MET A 135 -19.77 -10.24 -23.78
CA MET A 135 -19.20 -10.47 -22.46
C MET A 135 -19.29 -9.21 -21.62
N SER A 136 -19.50 -9.39 -20.31
CA SER A 136 -19.57 -8.30 -19.35
C SER A 136 -18.72 -8.56 -18.12
N ARG A 137 -18.19 -7.47 -17.53
CA ARG A 137 -17.40 -7.47 -16.31
C ARG A 137 -17.94 -6.42 -15.35
N SER A 138 -18.38 -6.86 -14.18
CA SER A 138 -18.81 -5.99 -13.09
C SER A 138 -17.66 -5.17 -12.51
N VAL A 139 -18.01 -4.02 -11.93
CA VAL A 139 -17.07 -3.11 -11.27
C VAL A 139 -16.29 -3.85 -10.17
N GLY A 140 -14.96 -3.76 -10.20
CA GLY A 140 -14.13 -4.38 -9.16
C GLY A 140 -14.00 -5.91 -9.24
N ALA A 141 -14.52 -6.55 -10.30
CA ALA A 141 -14.20 -7.94 -10.63
C ALA A 141 -12.71 -8.02 -11.02
N GLY A 142 -11.81 -8.13 -10.04
CA GLY A 142 -10.39 -8.33 -10.30
C GLY A 142 -10.15 -9.57 -11.16
N ARG A 143 -8.99 -9.67 -11.81
CA ARG A 143 -8.52 -10.88 -12.51
C ARG A 143 -8.85 -12.12 -11.66
N PRO A 144 -9.67 -13.09 -12.10
CA PRO A 144 -9.71 -14.41 -11.46
C PRO A 144 -8.27 -14.94 -11.43
N ARG A 145 -7.71 -15.02 -10.21
CA ARG A 145 -6.33 -15.46 -9.98
C ARG A 145 -6.17 -16.82 -10.68
N PRO A 146 -5.18 -17.00 -11.58
CA PRO A 146 -4.93 -18.32 -12.14
C PRO A 146 -4.78 -19.33 -10.98
N ARG A 147 -5.30 -20.55 -11.13
CA ARG A 147 -5.27 -21.59 -10.07
C ARG A 147 -3.87 -21.84 -9.48
N SER A 148 -2.81 -21.45 -10.19
CA SER A 148 -1.42 -21.50 -9.76
C SER A 148 -0.96 -20.34 -8.86
N GLU A 149 -1.70 -19.22 -8.76
CA GLU A 149 -1.42 -18.04 -7.92
C GLU A 149 -2.15 -18.05 -6.57
N VAL A 150 -3.11 -18.96 -6.38
CA VAL A 150 -3.76 -19.15 -5.09
C VAL A 150 -2.73 -19.69 -4.10
N LEU A 151 -2.57 -19.01 -2.96
CA LEU A 151 -1.73 -19.48 -1.88
C LEU A 151 -2.38 -20.74 -1.29
N HIS A 152 -1.74 -21.90 -1.47
CA HIS A 152 -2.25 -23.17 -0.95
C HIS A 152 -1.61 -23.42 0.42
N GLY A 153 -2.27 -22.94 1.47
CA GLY A 153 -1.81 -23.05 2.87
C GLY A 153 -1.38 -21.71 3.48
N PRO A 154 -1.02 -21.67 4.77
CA PRO A 154 -0.73 -20.43 5.47
C PRO A 154 0.50 -19.68 4.93
N LEU A 155 0.46 -18.35 4.98
CA LEU A 155 1.56 -17.45 4.69
C LEU A 155 2.38 -17.19 5.96
N LEU A 156 3.68 -17.48 5.93
CA LEU A 156 4.60 -16.98 6.96
C LEU A 156 5.11 -15.59 6.57
N ALA A 157 4.90 -14.58 7.39
CA ALA A 157 5.44 -13.24 7.21
C ALA A 157 6.56 -12.95 8.22
N ILE A 158 7.58 -12.21 7.79
CA ILE A 158 8.75 -11.83 8.60
C ILE A 158 8.97 -10.31 8.49
N GLU A 159 9.19 -9.66 9.64
CA GLU A 159 9.53 -8.23 9.75
C GLU A 159 10.79 -8.07 10.61
N SER A 160 11.75 -7.30 10.11
CA SER A 160 13.06 -7.04 10.72
C SER A 160 13.71 -5.74 10.22
N SER A 161 12.91 -4.74 9.86
CA SER A 161 13.38 -3.48 9.26
C SER A 161 14.16 -2.59 10.23
N CYS A 162 13.87 -2.67 11.53
CA CYS A 162 14.43 -1.80 12.55
C CYS A 162 14.89 -2.57 13.79
N ASP A 163 14.08 -2.60 14.86
CA ASP A 163 14.43 -3.12 16.17
C ASP A 163 13.39 -4.10 16.75
N ASP A 164 12.35 -4.43 15.99
CA ASP A 164 11.40 -5.50 16.28
C ASP A 164 11.70 -6.75 15.46
N SER A 165 12.01 -7.87 16.12
CA SER A 165 12.04 -9.18 15.44
C SER A 165 10.64 -9.76 15.45
N ALA A 166 9.97 -9.81 14.30
CA ALA A 166 8.59 -10.26 14.24
C ALA A 166 8.34 -11.33 13.17
N ALA A 167 7.44 -12.25 13.50
CA ALA A 167 6.91 -13.23 12.56
C ALA A 167 5.40 -13.43 12.79
N ALA A 168 4.67 -13.62 11.71
CA ALA A 168 3.23 -13.86 11.74
C ALA A 168 2.85 -14.97 10.77
N VAL A 169 1.77 -15.68 11.07
CA VAL A 169 1.19 -16.69 10.19
C VAL A 169 -0.24 -16.27 9.87
N LEU A 170 -0.55 -16.17 8.58
CA LEU A 170 -1.86 -15.76 8.10
C LEU A 170 -2.45 -16.85 7.20
N GLU A 171 -3.78 -16.99 7.20
CA GLU A 171 -4.50 -17.75 6.19
C GLU A 171 -4.49 -17.01 4.84
N PRO A 172 -4.67 -17.71 3.70
CA PRO A 172 -4.77 -17.10 2.38
C PRO A 172 -5.81 -15.96 2.27
N GLU A 173 -6.87 -16.05 3.08
CA GLU A 173 -7.98 -15.09 3.14
C GLU A 173 -7.63 -13.84 3.98
N GLY A 174 -6.54 -13.88 4.76
CA GLY A 174 -6.05 -12.75 5.57
C GLY A 174 -6.23 -12.90 7.09
N THR A 175 -6.87 -13.97 7.56
CA THR A 175 -6.99 -14.24 9.00
C THR A 175 -5.62 -14.42 9.65
N VAL A 176 -5.34 -13.70 10.74
CA VAL A 176 -4.08 -13.85 11.49
C VAL A 176 -4.20 -15.02 12.47
N LEU A 177 -3.46 -16.11 12.21
CA LEU A 177 -3.40 -17.28 13.10
C LEU A 177 -2.43 -17.06 14.27
N ALA A 178 -1.33 -16.36 14.01
CA ALA A 178 -0.37 -15.97 15.03
C ALA A 178 0.37 -14.69 14.62
N SER A 179 0.68 -13.85 15.59
CA SER A 179 1.57 -12.70 15.42
C SER A 179 2.47 -12.59 16.65
N ILE A 180 3.77 -12.75 16.45
CA ILE A 180 4.80 -12.71 17.48
C ILE A 180 5.71 -11.54 17.16
N SER A 181 5.93 -10.66 18.13
CA SER A 181 6.97 -9.64 18.08
C SER A 181 7.85 -9.73 19.31
N HIS A 182 9.14 -9.53 19.11
CA HIS A 182 10.12 -9.34 20.17
C HIS A 182 10.86 -8.01 19.94
N SER A 183 10.44 -6.99 20.69
CA SER A 183 11.09 -5.67 20.70
C SER A 183 12.49 -5.73 21.30
N GLN A 184 13.36 -4.80 20.87
CA GLN A 184 14.71 -4.60 21.40
C GLN A 184 14.83 -3.36 22.28
N ASP A 185 13.71 -2.75 22.72
CA ASP A 185 13.67 -1.49 23.49
C ASP A 185 14.70 -1.48 24.64
N ALA A 186 14.69 -2.53 25.48
CA ALA A 186 15.58 -2.66 26.64
C ALA A 186 17.09 -2.69 26.27
N ILE A 187 17.45 -3.14 25.06
CA ILE A 187 18.84 -3.14 24.60
C ILE A 187 19.25 -1.73 24.15
N HIS A 188 18.33 -1.00 23.51
CA HIS A 188 18.59 0.31 22.92
C HIS A 188 18.39 1.47 23.90
N GLU A 189 17.66 1.26 25.00
CA GLU A 189 17.45 2.23 26.09
C GLU A 189 18.77 2.81 26.60
N ARG A 190 19.78 1.97 26.84
CA ARG A 190 21.11 2.41 27.33
C ARG A 190 21.88 3.32 26.37
N TYR A 191 21.49 3.34 25.10
CA TYR A 191 22.08 4.18 24.06
C TYR A 191 21.23 5.41 23.74
N GLY A 192 20.00 5.48 24.25
CA GLY A 192 19.05 6.53 23.91
C GLY A 192 18.66 6.52 22.42
N GLY A 193 18.62 5.36 21.79
CA GLY A 193 18.26 5.23 20.38
C GLY A 193 18.73 3.91 19.79
N VAL A 194 18.12 3.53 18.66
CA VAL A 194 18.47 2.29 17.96
C VAL A 194 19.90 2.34 17.43
N VAL A 195 20.73 1.38 17.85
CA VAL A 195 22.10 1.20 17.33
C VAL A 195 22.08 0.12 16.23
N PRO A 196 22.35 0.45 14.95
CA PRO A 196 22.09 -0.46 13.83
C PRO A 196 22.78 -1.83 13.90
N GLU A 197 24.05 -1.86 14.32
CA GLU A 197 24.81 -3.11 14.45
C GLU A 197 24.25 -4.00 15.58
N VAL A 198 23.88 -3.38 16.70
CA VAL A 198 23.26 -4.10 17.84
C VAL A 198 21.92 -4.68 17.42
N ALA A 199 21.14 -3.91 16.65
CA ALA A 199 19.85 -4.37 16.16
C ALA A 199 19.98 -5.58 15.21
N SER A 200 20.91 -5.49 14.27
CA SER A 200 21.22 -6.57 13.32
C SER A 200 21.58 -7.87 14.04
N ARG A 201 22.45 -7.82 15.07
CA ARG A 201 22.81 -9.00 15.88
C ARG A 201 21.64 -9.59 16.64
N ALA A 202 20.81 -8.73 17.24
CA ALA A 202 19.62 -9.18 17.96
C ALA A 202 18.63 -9.92 17.04
N HIS A 203 18.47 -9.48 15.78
CA HIS A 203 17.69 -10.23 14.80
C HIS A 203 18.28 -11.62 14.53
N VAL A 204 19.60 -11.73 14.34
CA VAL A 204 20.26 -13.04 14.11
C VAL A 204 19.98 -14.01 15.27
N GLU A 205 20.08 -13.52 16.51
CA GLU A 205 19.85 -14.32 17.72
C GLU A 205 18.39 -14.77 17.88
N ARG A 206 17.43 -13.94 17.45
CA ARG A 206 16.01 -14.11 17.81
C ARG A 206 15.12 -14.62 16.69
N MET A 207 15.45 -14.35 15.42
CA MET A 207 14.54 -14.60 14.30
C MET A 207 14.04 -16.04 14.25
N THR A 208 14.93 -17.02 14.47
CA THR A 208 14.56 -18.44 14.49
C THR A 208 13.57 -18.77 15.62
N ALA A 209 13.76 -18.20 16.82
CA ALA A 209 12.88 -18.44 17.95
C ALA A 209 11.50 -17.80 17.74
N VAL A 210 11.46 -16.57 17.21
CA VAL A 210 10.23 -15.85 16.88
C VAL A 210 9.41 -16.60 15.83
N ILE A 211 10.05 -17.08 14.75
CA ILE A 211 9.37 -17.87 13.71
C ILE A 211 8.83 -19.19 14.27
N ARG A 212 9.62 -19.92 15.06
CA ARG A 212 9.18 -21.18 15.69
C ARG A 212 7.96 -20.98 16.59
N GLU A 213 7.95 -19.91 17.37
CA GLU A 213 6.81 -19.59 18.22
C GLU A 213 5.58 -19.21 17.41
N ALA A 214 5.73 -18.45 16.32
CA ALA A 214 4.62 -18.08 15.44
C ALA A 214 3.98 -19.33 14.79
N LEU A 215 4.80 -20.23 14.25
CA LEU A 215 4.35 -21.51 13.68
C LEU A 215 3.65 -22.39 14.74
N ARG A 216 4.24 -22.49 15.95
CA ARG A 216 3.67 -23.25 17.06
C ARG A 216 2.31 -22.71 17.49
N ARG A 217 2.15 -21.39 17.61
CA ARG A 217 0.85 -20.76 17.96
C ARG A 217 -0.19 -20.90 16.85
N ALA A 218 0.25 -20.86 15.59
CA ALA A 218 -0.63 -21.09 14.44
C ALA A 218 -1.02 -22.57 14.27
N GLY A 219 -0.37 -23.49 14.99
CA GLY A 219 -0.66 -24.92 14.93
C GLY A 219 -0.18 -25.59 13.64
N CYS A 220 0.78 -25.00 12.93
CA CYS A 220 1.31 -25.53 11.67
C CYS A 220 2.84 -25.66 11.69
N GLY A 221 3.37 -26.55 10.85
CA GLY A 221 4.79 -26.67 10.59
C GLY A 221 5.22 -25.92 9.31
N VAL A 222 6.53 -25.80 9.11
CA VAL A 222 7.12 -25.27 7.86
C VAL A 222 6.60 -26.04 6.63
N GLY A 223 6.16 -27.28 6.82
CA GLY A 223 5.68 -28.11 5.72
C GLY A 223 4.27 -27.89 5.22
N GLU A 224 3.49 -27.11 5.95
CA GLU A 224 2.13 -26.75 5.59
C GLU A 224 2.05 -25.33 5.02
N LEU A 225 3.16 -24.58 5.04
CA LEU A 225 3.22 -23.23 4.51
C LEU A 225 2.94 -23.20 3.00
N GLY A 226 2.09 -22.27 2.59
CA GLY A 226 1.81 -21.96 1.19
C GLY A 226 2.76 -20.92 0.59
N GLY A 227 3.49 -20.16 1.42
CA GLY A 227 4.41 -19.11 0.97
C GLY A 227 5.13 -18.39 2.11
N VAL A 228 6.09 -17.55 1.75
CA VAL A 228 6.85 -16.72 2.70
C VAL A 228 6.88 -15.27 2.25
N ALA A 229 6.44 -14.36 3.12
CA ALA A 229 6.53 -12.91 2.94
C ALA A 229 7.61 -12.31 3.82
N VAL A 230 8.27 -11.26 3.35
CA VAL A 230 9.30 -10.58 4.13
C VAL A 230 9.43 -9.11 3.75
N THR A 231 9.72 -8.29 4.75
CA THR A 231 10.10 -6.90 4.54
C THR A 231 11.46 -6.81 3.83
N VAL A 232 11.48 -6.15 2.67
CA VAL A 232 12.71 -5.90 1.87
C VAL A 232 13.22 -4.46 2.01
N GLY A 233 12.43 -3.57 2.60
CA GLY A 233 12.78 -2.18 2.84
C GLY A 233 11.58 -1.25 2.85
N PRO A 234 11.73 0.06 3.15
CA PRO A 234 12.97 0.68 3.66
C PRO A 234 13.28 0.22 5.10
N GLY A 235 14.49 0.49 5.58
CA GLY A 235 14.93 0.10 6.92
C GLY A 235 16.45 0.03 7.08
N LEU A 236 16.90 -0.43 8.25
CA LEU A 236 18.31 -0.66 8.54
C LEU A 236 18.83 -1.84 7.73
N ILE A 237 19.79 -1.60 6.84
CA ILE A 237 20.24 -2.61 5.86
C ILE A 237 20.69 -3.93 6.50
N GLY A 238 21.43 -3.86 7.61
CA GLY A 238 21.88 -5.06 8.34
C GLY A 238 20.72 -5.86 8.93
N ALA A 239 19.70 -5.17 9.46
CA ALA A 239 18.50 -5.79 10.03
C ALA A 239 17.62 -6.43 8.93
N LEU A 240 17.40 -5.72 7.82
CA LEU A 240 16.65 -6.22 6.67
C LEU A 240 17.27 -7.49 6.08
N LEU A 241 18.60 -7.51 5.92
CA LEU A 241 19.31 -8.66 5.37
C LEU A 241 19.08 -9.93 6.20
N VAL A 242 19.00 -9.84 7.53
CA VAL A 242 18.70 -11.00 8.39
C VAL A 242 17.33 -11.59 8.05
N GLY A 243 16.29 -10.75 7.96
CA GLY A 243 14.94 -11.18 7.59
C GLY A 243 14.90 -11.77 6.19
N VAL A 244 15.41 -11.04 5.19
CA VAL A 244 15.40 -11.46 3.78
C VAL A 244 16.11 -12.79 3.59
N GLN A 245 17.30 -12.98 4.16
CA GLN A 245 18.03 -14.25 4.03
C GLN A 245 17.32 -15.40 4.76
N THR A 246 16.73 -15.14 5.93
CA THR A 246 15.93 -16.13 6.66
C THR A 246 14.72 -16.57 5.84
N ALA A 247 13.97 -15.62 5.29
CA ALA A 247 12.78 -15.87 4.49
C ALA A 247 13.12 -16.64 3.21
N LYS A 248 14.19 -16.24 2.51
CA LYS A 248 14.69 -16.95 1.33
C LYS A 248 15.09 -18.37 1.65
N ALA A 249 15.81 -18.61 2.75
CA ALA A 249 16.22 -19.95 3.14
C ALA A 249 15.01 -20.88 3.37
N ILE A 250 13.98 -20.38 4.06
CA ILE A 250 12.73 -21.11 4.30
C ILE A 250 12.02 -21.40 2.97
N ALA A 251 11.80 -20.37 2.14
CA ALA A 251 11.12 -20.52 0.85
C ALA A 251 11.87 -21.46 -0.09
N TRP A 252 13.19 -21.30 -0.20
CA TRP A 252 14.07 -22.10 -1.05
C TRP A 252 14.06 -23.58 -0.67
N SER A 253 14.05 -23.89 0.63
CA SER A 253 14.08 -25.27 1.14
C SER A 253 12.91 -26.14 0.66
N ARG A 254 11.78 -25.51 0.30
CA ARG A 254 10.55 -26.20 -0.14
C ARG A 254 10.00 -25.67 -1.47
N ARG A 255 10.75 -24.81 -2.16
CA ARG A 255 10.31 -24.13 -3.40
C ARG A 255 9.00 -23.36 -3.22
N LEU A 256 8.80 -22.77 -2.04
CA LEU A 256 7.60 -21.98 -1.76
C LEU A 256 7.63 -20.66 -2.54
N PRO A 257 6.45 -20.14 -2.89
CA PRO A 257 6.24 -18.75 -3.26
C PRO A 257 6.87 -17.78 -2.26
N PHE A 258 7.45 -16.70 -2.78
CA PHE A 258 8.09 -15.65 -2.00
C PHE A 258 7.46 -14.29 -2.30
N TYR A 259 7.21 -13.50 -1.27
CA TYR A 259 6.53 -12.20 -1.36
C TYR A 259 7.43 -11.10 -0.76
N PRO A 260 8.14 -10.32 -1.58
CA PRO A 260 8.89 -9.17 -1.11
C PRO A 260 7.94 -8.00 -0.82
N VAL A 261 8.00 -7.45 0.39
CA VAL A 261 7.08 -6.41 0.85
C VAL A 261 7.83 -5.14 1.22
N ASN A 262 7.32 -4.00 0.75
CA ASN A 262 7.77 -2.71 1.25
C ASN A 262 7.16 -2.48 2.65
N HIS A 263 8.00 -2.15 3.64
CA HIS A 263 7.60 -1.89 5.02
C HIS A 263 6.45 -0.87 5.13
N LEU A 264 6.49 0.20 4.32
CA LEU A 264 5.44 1.21 4.29
C LEU A 264 4.12 0.65 3.73
N HIS A 265 4.16 -0.26 2.76
CA HIS A 265 2.95 -0.97 2.31
C HIS A 265 2.36 -1.81 3.44
N GLY A 266 3.20 -2.39 4.29
CA GLY A 266 2.80 -3.04 5.53
C GLY A 266 1.97 -2.13 6.43
N HIS A 267 2.47 -0.93 6.75
CA HIS A 267 1.70 0.03 7.54
C HIS A 267 0.37 0.43 6.88
N LEU A 268 0.33 0.61 5.56
CA LEU A 268 -0.94 0.84 4.86
C LEU A 268 -1.87 -0.37 5.00
N ALA A 269 -1.31 -1.58 4.95
CA ALA A 269 -2.05 -2.82 5.07
C ALA A 269 -2.67 -3.08 6.43
N ALA A 270 -2.18 -2.43 7.48
CA ALA A 270 -2.82 -2.48 8.79
C ALA A 270 -4.28 -2.00 8.74
N ALA A 271 -4.64 -1.13 7.79
CA ALA A 271 -6.03 -0.69 7.60
C ALA A 271 -6.92 -1.86 7.13
N TRP A 272 -6.58 -2.54 6.03
CA TRP A 272 -7.38 -3.68 5.54
C TRP A 272 -7.16 -4.99 6.31
N LEU A 273 -6.13 -5.04 7.18
CA LEU A 273 -6.02 -6.07 8.20
C LEU A 273 -7.05 -5.86 9.32
N THR A 274 -7.38 -4.60 9.61
CA THR A 274 -8.38 -4.22 10.63
C THR A 274 -9.79 -4.32 10.09
N ASP A 275 -9.99 -3.86 8.85
CA ASP A 275 -11.25 -3.91 8.14
C ASP A 275 -11.03 -4.46 6.71
N PRO A 276 -11.23 -5.77 6.49
CA PRO A 276 -11.05 -6.39 5.18
C PRO A 276 -11.90 -5.78 4.05
N GLU A 277 -13.01 -5.14 4.40
CA GLU A 277 -13.99 -4.52 3.49
C GLU A 277 -13.76 -3.01 3.30
N VAL A 278 -12.62 -2.49 3.77
CA VAL A 278 -12.28 -1.07 3.64
C VAL A 278 -12.44 -0.56 2.21
N LEU A 279 -13.12 0.57 2.08
CA LEU A 279 -13.37 1.21 0.80
C LEU A 279 -12.16 2.02 0.33
N PHE A 280 -11.87 1.89 -0.96
CA PHE A 280 -10.89 2.70 -1.68
C PHE A 280 -11.60 3.66 -2.64
N PRO A 281 -11.00 4.81 -2.99
CA PRO A 281 -9.74 5.33 -2.48
C PRO A 281 -9.86 5.84 -1.04
N MET A 282 -8.79 5.70 -0.26
CA MET A 282 -8.69 6.25 1.10
C MET A 282 -7.47 7.15 1.25
N VAL A 283 -7.46 7.98 2.30
CA VAL A 283 -6.24 8.65 2.77
C VAL A 283 -5.75 7.94 4.02
N THR A 284 -4.44 7.71 4.11
CA THR A 284 -3.79 7.12 5.28
C THR A 284 -2.74 8.05 5.84
N LEU A 285 -2.85 8.36 7.13
CA LEU A 285 -1.78 8.98 7.90
C LEU A 285 -0.87 7.87 8.45
N VAL A 286 0.36 7.79 7.98
CA VAL A 286 1.39 6.92 8.56
C VAL A 286 2.26 7.75 9.49
N ALA A 287 2.18 7.52 10.79
CA ALA A 287 2.97 8.20 11.81
C ALA A 287 3.70 7.18 12.70
N SER A 288 5.00 7.04 12.51
CA SER A 288 5.90 6.15 13.27
C SER A 288 7.11 6.93 13.81
N GLY A 289 8.09 6.21 14.38
CA GLY A 289 9.36 6.81 14.83
C GLY A 289 10.17 7.43 13.70
N GLY A 290 10.13 6.83 12.50
CA GLY A 290 10.91 7.29 11.34
C GLY A 290 10.08 7.91 10.20
N HIS A 291 8.75 7.82 10.25
CA HIS A 291 7.89 8.28 9.16
C HIS A 291 6.76 9.17 9.68
N THR A 292 6.45 10.23 8.93
CA THR A 292 5.18 10.96 9.05
C THR A 292 4.74 11.36 7.67
N LEU A 293 3.79 10.60 7.11
CA LEU A 293 3.38 10.64 5.72
C LEU A 293 1.86 10.72 5.62
N LEU A 294 1.36 11.47 4.65
CA LEU A 294 -0.01 11.40 4.17
C LEU A 294 0.00 10.77 2.79
N ILE A 295 -0.71 9.66 2.65
CA ILE A 295 -0.70 8.84 1.45
C ILE A 295 -2.15 8.66 0.99
N ARG A 296 -2.41 8.91 -0.28
CA ARG A 296 -3.62 8.42 -0.93
C ARG A 296 -3.40 6.98 -1.35
N VAL A 297 -4.31 6.11 -0.98
CA VAL A 297 -4.32 4.70 -1.34
C VAL A 297 -5.51 4.48 -2.27
N ASP A 298 -5.23 4.30 -3.56
CA ASP A 298 -6.27 4.11 -4.57
C ASP A 298 -6.77 2.66 -4.63
N HIS A 299 -5.91 1.71 -4.26
CA HIS A 299 -6.20 0.29 -4.06
C HIS A 299 -5.00 -0.36 -3.36
N ARG A 300 -5.04 -1.68 -3.10
CA ARG A 300 -3.99 -2.43 -2.37
C ARG A 300 -2.57 -2.38 -2.99
N ARG A 301 -2.39 -1.79 -4.17
CA ARG A 301 -1.07 -1.63 -4.84
C ARG A 301 -0.79 -0.20 -5.32
N GLY A 302 -1.79 0.68 -5.31
CA GLY A 302 -1.72 2.03 -5.88
C GLY A 302 -1.62 3.07 -4.78
N PHE A 303 -0.47 3.73 -4.68
CA PHE A 303 -0.18 4.67 -3.60
C PHE A 303 0.40 5.97 -4.13
N ARG A 304 -0.10 7.11 -3.63
CA ARG A 304 0.40 8.45 -3.97
C ARG A 304 0.72 9.24 -2.71
N LEU A 305 1.97 9.69 -2.58
CA LEU A 305 2.36 10.59 -1.49
C LEU A 305 1.69 11.96 -1.67
N LEU A 306 0.98 12.41 -0.65
CA LEU A 306 0.30 13.72 -0.63
C LEU A 306 1.12 14.75 0.14
N GLY A 307 1.75 14.33 1.23
CA GLY A 307 2.59 15.17 2.08
C GLY A 307 3.43 14.35 3.04
N GLN A 308 4.49 14.95 3.55
CA GLN A 308 5.42 14.31 4.48
C GLN A 308 5.99 15.32 5.48
N THR A 309 6.61 14.84 6.55
CA THR A 309 7.42 15.71 7.40
C THR A 309 8.63 16.25 6.64
N LEU A 310 8.97 17.52 6.88
CA LEU A 310 10.17 18.17 6.36
C LEU A 310 11.34 18.10 7.34
N ASP A 311 11.10 17.66 8.57
CA ASP A 311 12.10 17.58 9.64
C ASP A 311 11.96 16.29 10.48
N ASP A 312 11.76 16.38 11.80
CA ASP A 312 11.58 15.24 12.68
C ASP A 312 10.29 14.49 12.31
N ALA A 313 10.24 13.17 12.47
CA ALA A 313 8.97 12.45 12.44
C ALA A 313 8.16 12.69 13.74
N ALA A 314 6.86 12.45 13.72
CA ALA A 314 6.00 12.64 14.88
C ALA A 314 6.42 11.75 16.07
N GLY A 315 6.79 10.49 15.82
CA GLY A 315 7.28 9.59 16.88
C GLY A 315 8.60 10.08 17.48
N GLU A 316 9.52 10.54 16.63
CA GLU A 316 10.78 11.15 17.07
C GLU A 316 10.56 12.44 17.88
N ALA A 317 9.58 13.26 17.50
CA ALA A 317 9.20 14.43 18.29
C ALA A 317 8.71 14.02 19.69
N PHE A 318 7.86 12.99 19.79
CA PHE A 318 7.43 12.43 21.07
C PHE A 318 8.60 11.91 21.91
N ASP A 319 9.50 11.11 21.33
CA ASP A 319 10.64 10.55 22.07
C ASP A 319 11.64 11.62 22.52
N LYS A 320 11.93 12.62 21.68
CA LYS A 320 12.78 13.75 22.06
C LYS A 320 12.12 14.61 23.14
N GLY A 321 10.81 14.85 23.05
CA GLY A 321 10.05 15.57 24.07
C GLY A 321 10.04 14.83 25.41
N ALA A 322 9.83 13.52 25.38
CA ALA A 322 9.87 12.67 26.55
C ALA A 322 11.25 12.68 27.22
N ARG A 323 12.34 12.65 26.44
CA ARG A 323 13.70 12.81 26.96
C ARG A 323 13.91 14.16 27.66
N LEU A 324 13.43 15.26 27.08
CA LEU A 324 13.54 16.58 27.69
C LEU A 324 12.78 16.67 29.03
N LEU A 325 11.68 15.92 29.16
CA LEU A 325 10.91 15.77 30.39
C LEU A 325 11.46 14.71 31.36
N GLY A 326 12.55 14.04 31.03
CA GLY A 326 13.18 13.03 31.90
C GLY A 326 12.46 11.67 31.93
N LEU A 327 11.68 11.32 30.90
CA LEU A 327 10.86 10.11 30.85
C LEU A 327 11.53 8.88 30.21
N GLY A 328 12.81 8.97 29.83
CA GLY A 328 13.56 7.84 29.25
C GLY A 328 13.35 7.62 27.75
N TYR A 329 13.71 6.43 27.26
CA TYR A 329 13.56 6.00 25.86
C TYR A 329 13.21 4.50 25.75
N PRO A 330 12.26 4.09 24.89
CA PRO A 330 11.35 4.94 24.10
C PRO A 330 10.34 5.66 24.99
N GLY A 331 10.14 6.95 24.73
CA GLY A 331 9.49 7.86 25.68
C GLY A 331 8.08 8.28 25.29
N GLY A 332 7.66 8.05 24.04
CA GLY A 332 6.35 8.50 23.56
C GLY A 332 5.16 7.96 24.37
N ARG A 333 5.20 6.70 24.83
CA ARG A 333 4.12 6.12 25.66
C ARG A 333 4.07 6.72 27.06
N GLU A 334 5.22 6.95 27.68
CA GLU A 334 5.29 7.53 29.02
C GLU A 334 4.90 9.01 29.00
N LEU A 335 5.26 9.75 27.94
CA LEU A 335 4.76 11.10 27.71
C LEU A 335 3.24 11.12 27.55
N ASP A 336 2.69 10.18 26.76
CA ASP A 336 1.24 10.05 26.59
C ASP A 336 0.51 9.78 27.91
N ARG A 337 1.05 8.88 28.74
CA ARG A 337 0.52 8.56 30.07
C ARG A 337 0.59 9.75 31.03
N LEU A 338 1.70 10.48 31.04
CA LEU A 338 1.87 11.67 31.87
C LEU A 338 0.87 12.77 31.45
N ALA A 339 0.73 12.97 30.15
CA ALA A 339 -0.15 13.96 29.54
C ALA A 339 -1.66 13.74 29.79
N GLU A 340 -2.10 12.53 30.17
CA GLU A 340 -3.49 12.28 30.59
C GLU A 340 -3.83 12.94 31.95
N LYS A 341 -2.83 13.34 32.72
CA LYS A 341 -3.01 13.94 34.06
C LYS A 341 -2.94 15.47 34.07
N GLY A 342 -2.63 16.09 32.93
CA GLY A 342 -2.40 17.53 32.82
C GLY A 342 -3.48 18.25 32.02
N ASP A 343 -3.50 19.56 32.14
CA ASP A 343 -4.32 20.47 31.35
C ASP A 343 -3.66 20.74 29.98
N PRO A 344 -4.26 20.32 28.85
CA PRO A 344 -3.71 20.56 27.51
C PRO A 344 -3.75 22.03 27.06
N GLU A 345 -4.44 22.92 27.78
CA GLU A 345 -4.49 24.37 27.52
C GLU A 345 -3.50 25.20 28.35
N ALA A 346 -2.80 24.58 29.32
CA ALA A 346 -1.92 25.30 30.24
C ALA A 346 -0.76 26.04 29.54
N PHE A 347 -0.22 25.46 28.47
CA PHE A 347 0.86 26.04 27.67
C PHE A 347 0.51 26.10 26.19
N SER A 348 1.02 27.13 25.51
CA SER A 348 0.86 27.29 24.07
C SER A 348 2.11 26.84 23.34
N PHE A 349 1.95 25.83 22.47
CA PHE A 349 3.01 25.35 21.59
C PHE A 349 2.69 25.62 20.12
N PRO A 350 3.70 25.93 19.28
CA PRO A 350 3.48 26.22 17.87
C PRO A 350 3.08 24.97 17.08
N ILE A 351 2.14 25.13 16.15
CA ILE A 351 1.76 24.11 15.17
C ILE A 351 2.45 24.43 13.83
N GLY A 352 3.43 23.62 13.45
CA GLY A 352 4.24 23.82 12.25
C GLY A 352 3.44 23.70 10.94
N LEU A 353 3.77 24.57 9.97
CA LEU A 353 3.22 24.53 8.60
C LEU A 353 1.68 24.59 8.51
N LYS A 354 1.01 25.29 9.45
CA LYS A 354 -0.46 25.41 9.48
C LYS A 354 -1.08 26.01 8.19
N ARG A 355 -0.31 26.79 7.42
CA ARG A 355 -0.76 27.47 6.18
C ARG A 355 -0.01 26.99 4.93
N SER A 356 0.59 25.80 4.97
CA SER A 356 1.33 25.26 3.83
C SER A 356 0.39 24.89 2.68
N PRO A 357 0.76 25.14 1.41
CA PRO A 357 -0.04 24.73 0.26
C PRO A 357 -0.12 23.19 0.14
N LYS A 358 0.96 22.50 0.49
CA LYS A 358 1.02 21.04 0.61
C LYS A 358 0.72 20.59 2.04
N PRO A 359 0.10 19.42 2.26
CA PRO A 359 -0.17 18.89 3.58
C PRO A 359 1.10 18.29 4.24
N ASP A 360 2.21 19.03 4.21
CA ASP A 360 3.50 18.65 4.79
C ASP A 360 3.57 18.99 6.28
N PHE A 361 4.41 18.28 7.04
CA PHE A 361 4.56 18.41 8.50
C PHE A 361 5.90 19.04 8.91
N SER A 362 5.93 19.59 10.13
CA SER A 362 7.15 20.07 10.78
C SER A 362 6.96 20.06 12.29
N PHE A 363 7.84 19.38 13.00
CA PHE A 363 7.81 19.19 14.45
C PHE A 363 9.08 19.74 15.14
N SER A 364 10.09 20.17 14.39
CA SER A 364 11.29 20.79 14.99
C SER A 364 10.96 22.05 15.82
N GLY A 365 9.98 22.84 15.39
CA GLY A 365 9.53 24.05 16.08
C GLY A 365 8.89 23.78 17.44
N VAL A 366 8.03 22.76 17.55
CA VAL A 366 7.39 22.40 18.84
C VAL A 366 8.42 21.88 19.84
N LYS A 367 9.40 21.10 19.38
CA LYS A 367 10.54 20.65 20.21
C LYS A 367 11.37 21.81 20.74
N THR A 368 11.71 22.77 19.88
CA THR A 368 12.49 23.95 20.27
C THR A 368 11.75 24.81 21.30
N ALA A 369 10.43 24.97 21.12
CA ALA A 369 9.59 25.65 22.10
C ALA A 369 9.57 24.92 23.46
N LEU A 370 9.49 23.59 23.47
CA LEU A 370 9.57 22.78 24.70
C LEU A 370 10.92 22.96 25.41
N TYR A 371 12.01 22.94 24.67
CA TYR A 371 13.34 23.16 25.23
C TYR A 371 13.45 24.52 25.93
N TYR A 372 13.01 25.61 25.28
CA TYR A 372 13.07 26.95 25.87
C TYR A 372 12.14 27.11 27.07
N LEU A 373 10.92 26.57 27.00
CA LEU A 373 9.99 26.55 28.13
C LEU A 373 10.64 25.91 29.36
N LEU A 374 11.21 24.70 29.18
CA LEU A 374 11.86 24.00 30.28
C LEU A 374 13.10 24.75 30.77
N ARG A 375 13.94 25.27 29.87
CA ARG A 375 15.16 26.02 30.22
C ARG A 375 14.84 27.19 31.17
N ASP A 376 13.73 27.87 30.93
CA ASP A 376 13.33 29.07 31.67
C ASP A 376 12.56 28.73 32.97
N MET A 377 12.28 27.44 33.24
CA MET A 377 11.70 26.92 34.48
C MET A 377 12.76 26.43 35.47
N THR A 378 12.52 26.67 36.76
CA THR A 378 13.25 26.05 37.87
C THR A 378 12.97 24.54 37.96
N PRO A 379 13.84 23.76 38.63
CA PRO A 379 13.61 22.32 38.81
C PRO A 379 12.27 21.99 39.48
N ASP A 380 11.85 22.77 40.47
CA ASP A 380 10.58 22.57 41.19
C ASP A 380 9.38 22.85 40.27
N GLU A 381 9.41 23.96 39.52
CA GLU A 381 8.36 24.26 38.52
C GLU A 381 8.24 23.17 37.45
N ARG A 382 9.38 22.63 36.97
CA ARG A 382 9.37 21.52 35.99
C ARG A 382 8.71 20.28 36.56
N ALA A 383 8.96 19.96 37.83
CA ALA A 383 8.36 18.80 38.47
C ALA A 383 6.85 18.99 38.67
N ASP A 384 6.44 20.16 39.16
CA ASP A 384 5.04 20.48 39.47
C ASP A 384 4.17 20.57 38.20
N GLN A 385 4.72 21.08 37.09
CA GLN A 385 3.98 21.35 35.85
C GLN A 385 4.24 20.30 34.76
N ALA A 386 4.98 19.22 35.06
CA ALA A 386 5.38 18.21 34.08
C ALA A 386 4.18 17.63 33.30
N ALA A 387 3.06 17.38 33.98
CA ALA A 387 1.85 16.83 33.37
C ALA A 387 1.21 17.80 32.37
N ASP A 388 1.11 19.08 32.75
CA ASP A 388 0.54 20.16 31.93
C ASP A 388 1.41 20.44 30.70
N VAL A 389 2.73 20.52 30.89
CA VAL A 389 3.69 20.66 29.79
C VAL A 389 3.58 19.48 28.82
N ALA A 390 3.50 18.24 29.32
CA ALA A 390 3.33 17.05 28.48
C ALA A 390 1.98 17.07 27.72
N ALA A 391 0.90 17.49 28.39
CA ALA A 391 -0.44 17.59 27.81
C ALA A 391 -0.52 18.61 26.67
N SER A 392 -0.03 19.82 26.89
CA SER A 392 0.01 20.87 25.87
C SER A 392 0.95 20.52 24.71
N TYR A 393 2.10 19.90 24.99
CA TYR A 393 3.05 19.46 23.96
C TYR A 393 2.45 18.35 23.07
N ARG A 394 1.87 17.31 23.68
CA ARG A 394 1.17 16.23 22.97
C ARG A 394 0.06 16.78 22.10
N ARG A 395 -0.75 17.71 22.63
CA ARG A 395 -1.85 18.31 21.88
C ARG A 395 -1.36 19.01 20.61
N ALA A 396 -0.29 19.81 20.68
CA ALA A 396 0.22 20.51 19.50
C ALA A 396 0.65 19.55 18.37
N ILE A 397 1.30 18.43 18.71
CA ILE A 397 1.65 17.39 17.73
C ILE A 397 0.40 16.73 17.16
N VAL A 398 -0.55 16.33 18.01
CA VAL A 398 -1.78 15.65 17.58
C VAL A 398 -2.64 16.55 16.68
N GLU A 399 -2.79 17.83 17.01
CA GLU A 399 -3.55 18.78 16.20
C GLU A 399 -2.92 18.99 14.82
N ALA A 400 -1.59 18.99 14.74
CA ALA A 400 -0.89 19.07 13.46
C ALA A 400 -1.20 17.84 12.57
N LEU A 401 -1.23 16.65 13.17
CA LEU A 401 -1.54 15.39 12.52
C LEU A 401 -3.00 15.33 12.05
N VAL A 402 -3.95 15.55 12.97
CA VAL A 402 -5.39 15.46 12.72
C VAL A 402 -5.83 16.49 11.69
N GLY A 403 -5.41 17.76 11.86
CA GLY A 403 -5.80 18.84 10.96
C GLY A 403 -5.42 18.56 9.51
N LYS A 404 -4.18 18.14 9.27
CA LYS A 404 -3.69 17.85 7.91
C LYS A 404 -4.27 16.56 7.34
N ALA A 405 -4.50 15.54 8.16
CA ALA A 405 -5.10 14.29 7.72
C ALA A 405 -6.55 14.49 7.23
N VAL A 406 -7.38 15.18 8.03
CA VAL A 406 -8.77 15.49 7.66
C VAL A 406 -8.83 16.43 6.45
N GLU A 407 -7.94 17.44 6.39
CA GLU A 407 -7.86 18.32 5.25
C GLU A 407 -7.46 17.58 3.96
N ALA A 408 -6.45 16.70 4.03
CA ALA A 408 -6.04 15.88 2.90
C ALA A 408 -7.17 14.97 2.41
N ALA A 409 -7.88 14.30 3.32
CA ALA A 409 -9.03 13.47 2.97
C ALA A 409 -10.12 14.27 2.24
N ARG A 410 -10.47 15.47 2.74
CA ARG A 410 -11.43 16.37 2.08
C ARG A 410 -10.97 16.84 0.70
N ARG A 411 -9.71 17.23 0.56
CA ARG A 411 -9.12 17.66 -0.72
C ARG A 411 -9.13 16.54 -1.75
N GLU A 412 -8.84 15.31 -1.32
CA GLU A 412 -8.83 14.11 -2.16
C GLU A 412 -10.21 13.52 -2.42
N ARG A 413 -11.26 14.05 -1.75
CA ARG A 413 -12.66 13.64 -1.87
C ARG A 413 -12.86 12.14 -1.57
N VAL A 414 -12.15 11.63 -0.57
CA VAL A 414 -12.31 10.26 -0.08
C VAL A 414 -13.33 10.21 1.05
N SER A 415 -13.98 9.06 1.23
CA SER A 415 -14.88 8.80 2.37
C SER A 415 -14.16 8.22 3.58
N THR A 416 -12.94 7.68 3.39
CA THR A 416 -12.25 6.87 4.41
C THR A 416 -10.90 7.47 4.75
N LEU A 417 -10.62 7.57 6.05
CA LEU A 417 -9.36 8.05 6.62
C LEU A 417 -8.79 6.98 7.56
N ALA A 418 -7.65 6.41 7.20
CA ALA A 418 -6.93 5.44 8.04
C ALA A 418 -5.76 6.10 8.79
N VAL A 419 -5.40 5.53 9.93
CA VAL A 419 -4.18 5.90 10.69
C VAL A 419 -3.33 4.66 10.93
N ALA A 420 -2.03 4.76 10.67
CA ALA A 420 -1.07 3.67 10.84
C ALA A 420 0.25 4.15 11.46
N GLY A 421 1.10 3.22 11.87
CA GLY A 421 2.38 3.47 12.53
C GLY A 421 2.27 3.60 14.05
N GLY A 422 3.41 3.52 14.74
CA GLY A 422 3.47 3.46 16.21
C GLY A 422 2.79 4.62 16.94
N VAL A 423 2.77 5.82 16.34
CA VAL A 423 2.10 7.01 16.93
C VAL A 423 0.59 6.86 16.90
N ALA A 424 0.03 5.99 16.04
CA ALA A 424 -1.39 5.65 16.05
C ALA A 424 -1.85 5.01 17.39
N ALA A 425 -0.92 4.56 18.23
CA ALA A 425 -1.22 4.10 19.58
C ALA A 425 -1.50 5.24 20.58
N ASN A 426 -1.15 6.50 20.25
CA ASN A 426 -1.34 7.65 21.13
C ASN A 426 -2.83 7.87 21.44
N SER A 427 -3.17 7.94 22.73
CA SER A 427 -4.55 8.00 23.22
C SER A 427 -5.30 9.23 22.71
N LEU A 428 -4.64 10.40 22.72
CA LEU A 428 -5.23 11.66 22.25
C LEU A 428 -5.41 11.65 20.73
N LEU A 429 -4.41 11.17 19.97
CA LEU A 429 -4.50 11.05 18.51
C LEU A 429 -5.71 10.22 18.11
N ARG A 430 -5.92 9.06 18.76
CA ARG A 430 -7.07 8.19 18.49
C ARG A 430 -8.39 8.92 18.69
N ARG A 431 -8.58 9.54 19.86
CA ARG A 431 -9.81 10.26 20.19
C ARG A 431 -10.09 11.39 19.21
N ARG A 432 -9.07 12.22 18.94
CA ARG A 432 -9.21 13.41 18.08
C ARG A 432 -9.37 13.07 16.60
N MET A 433 -8.73 12.00 16.11
CA MET A 433 -8.92 11.59 14.73
C MET A 433 -10.34 11.09 14.48
N VAL A 434 -10.90 10.28 15.40
CA VAL A 434 -12.30 9.84 15.31
C VAL A 434 -13.24 11.04 15.37
N GLU A 435 -13.10 11.90 16.38
CA GLU A 435 -13.94 13.09 16.54
C GLU A 435 -13.94 14.00 15.29
N ALA A 436 -12.74 14.38 14.82
CA ALA A 436 -12.60 15.29 13.69
C ALA A 436 -12.98 14.64 12.35
N GLY A 437 -12.70 13.35 12.18
CA GLY A 437 -13.07 12.59 11.00
C GLY A 437 -14.59 12.41 10.89
N THR A 438 -15.26 11.99 11.98
CA THR A 438 -16.72 11.88 12.00
C THR A 438 -17.40 13.24 11.78
N ALA A 439 -16.90 14.31 12.40
CA ALA A 439 -17.39 15.66 12.14
C ALA A 439 -17.19 16.12 10.67
N ALA A 440 -16.26 15.50 9.95
CA ALA A 440 -16.02 15.71 8.53
C ALA A 440 -16.78 14.74 7.61
N GLY A 441 -17.60 13.83 8.16
CA GLY A 441 -18.31 12.80 7.39
C GLY A 441 -17.41 11.68 6.87
N LEU A 442 -16.25 11.47 7.50
CA LEU A 442 -15.29 10.43 7.14
C LEU A 442 -15.49 9.19 8.02
N GLU A 443 -15.34 8.02 7.43
CA GLU A 443 -15.11 6.77 8.14
C GLU A 443 -13.64 6.70 8.58
N VAL A 444 -13.40 6.55 9.89
CA VAL A 444 -12.05 6.57 10.46
C VAL A 444 -11.63 5.17 10.87
N ILE A 445 -10.57 4.66 10.24
CA ILE A 445 -10.02 3.33 10.52
C ILE A 445 -8.74 3.50 11.35
N ILE A 446 -8.74 2.94 12.55
CA ILE A 446 -7.56 2.90 13.41
C ILE A 446 -7.32 1.44 13.82
N PRO A 447 -6.19 0.83 13.46
CA PRO A 447 -5.89 -0.54 13.83
C PRO A 447 -5.91 -0.77 15.34
N ALA A 448 -6.12 -2.03 15.74
CA ALA A 448 -5.86 -2.46 17.11
C ALA A 448 -4.41 -2.12 17.49
N LEU A 449 -4.16 -1.86 18.79
CA LEU A 449 -2.82 -1.46 19.27
C LEU A 449 -1.72 -2.44 18.85
N ALA A 450 -2.04 -3.72 18.80
CA ALA A 450 -1.12 -4.79 18.37
C ALA A 450 -0.66 -4.67 16.91
N TYR A 451 -1.36 -3.89 16.06
CA TYR A 451 -1.06 -3.70 14.65
C TYR A 451 -0.58 -2.28 14.31
N CYS A 452 -0.45 -1.39 15.30
CA CYS A 452 0.05 -0.03 15.07
C CYS A 452 1.57 0.03 14.95
N THR A 453 2.28 -0.66 15.84
CA THR A 453 3.75 -0.77 15.80
C THR A 453 4.20 -1.80 14.78
N ASP A 454 5.49 -1.87 14.52
CA ASP A 454 6.08 -2.81 13.56
C ASP A 454 5.74 -4.25 13.95
N ASN A 455 5.15 -4.98 13.01
CA ASN A 455 4.72 -6.35 13.21
C ASN A 455 4.67 -7.09 11.87
N ALA A 456 4.84 -8.41 11.90
CA ALA A 456 4.82 -9.19 10.67
C ALA A 456 3.40 -9.43 10.11
N ALA A 457 2.33 -9.22 10.90
CA ALA A 457 0.96 -9.42 10.40
C ALA A 457 0.60 -8.41 9.30
N MET A 458 1.03 -7.15 9.47
CA MET A 458 0.86 -6.10 8.46
C MET A 458 1.62 -6.42 7.16
N ILE A 459 2.78 -7.09 7.27
CA ILE A 459 3.58 -7.55 6.13
C ILE A 459 2.88 -8.68 5.39
N GLY A 460 2.30 -9.63 6.12
CA GLY A 460 1.46 -10.69 5.55
C GLY A 460 0.24 -10.11 4.82
N ALA A 461 -0.46 -9.16 5.43
CA ALA A 461 -1.62 -8.50 4.82
C ALA A 461 -1.29 -7.74 3.53
N ALA A 462 -0.12 -7.09 3.47
CA ALA A 462 0.37 -6.47 2.25
C ALA A 462 0.73 -7.51 1.17
N ALA A 463 1.40 -8.61 1.56
CA ALA A 463 1.83 -9.67 0.66
C ALA A 463 0.66 -10.39 -0.04
N LEU A 464 -0.47 -10.63 0.64
CA LEU A 464 -1.66 -11.24 0.04
C LEU A 464 -2.26 -10.43 -1.11
N GLY A 465 -1.96 -9.13 -1.14
CA GLY A 465 -2.29 -8.21 -2.22
C GLY A 465 -1.10 -7.85 -3.11
N GLY A 466 0.11 -8.39 -2.87
CA GLY A 466 1.37 -8.02 -3.53
C GLY A 466 1.80 -8.98 -4.65
N PRO A 467 2.97 -8.74 -5.29
CA PRO A 467 3.53 -9.63 -6.29
C PRO A 467 4.06 -10.92 -5.64
N ARG A 468 3.90 -12.03 -6.36
CA ARG A 468 4.49 -13.32 -6.01
C ARG A 468 5.72 -13.55 -6.88
N LEU A 469 6.79 -14.05 -6.26
CA LEU A 469 7.98 -14.55 -6.93
C LEU A 469 8.12 -16.04 -6.66
N ASP A 470 8.37 -16.81 -7.71
CA ASP A 470 8.65 -18.24 -7.60
C ASP A 470 10.15 -18.53 -7.73
N TYR A 471 10.56 -19.74 -7.36
CA TYR A 471 11.94 -20.18 -7.54
C TYR A 471 12.28 -20.33 -9.03
N PRO A 472 13.49 -19.92 -9.49
CA PRO A 472 14.58 -19.29 -8.74
C PRO A 472 14.54 -17.76 -8.70
N ALA A 473 13.51 -17.11 -9.25
CA ALA A 473 13.48 -15.66 -9.46
C ALA A 473 13.67 -14.84 -8.17
N TYR A 474 13.15 -15.31 -7.03
CA TYR A 474 13.33 -14.60 -5.76
C TYR A 474 14.76 -14.65 -5.20
N LEU A 475 15.65 -15.49 -5.75
CA LEU A 475 17.03 -15.58 -5.24
C LEU A 475 17.81 -14.28 -5.48
N ASP A 476 17.46 -13.51 -6.50
CA ASP A 476 18.10 -12.23 -6.85
C ASP A 476 17.53 -11.04 -6.07
N VAL A 477 16.47 -11.22 -5.27
CA VAL A 477 15.85 -10.14 -4.49
C VAL A 477 16.80 -9.62 -3.42
N ASP A 478 17.16 -8.35 -3.44
CA ASP A 478 18.01 -7.77 -2.39
C ASP A 478 17.23 -6.83 -1.47
N ALA A 479 17.79 -6.58 -0.29
CA ALA A 479 17.27 -5.58 0.63
C ALA A 479 17.62 -4.16 0.16
N SER A 480 16.73 -3.20 0.40
CA SER A 480 16.94 -1.80 0.04
C SER A 480 16.62 -0.89 1.23
N ALA A 481 17.65 -0.23 1.76
CA ALA A 481 17.49 0.70 2.88
C ALA A 481 16.55 1.88 2.57
N SER A 482 16.44 2.25 1.29
CA SER A 482 15.71 3.43 0.81
C SER A 482 14.61 3.09 -0.20
N LEU A 483 13.97 1.92 -0.06
CA LEU A 483 12.92 1.48 -0.98
C LEU A 483 11.74 2.48 -1.00
N SER A 484 11.50 3.10 -2.15
CA SER A 484 10.47 4.12 -2.32
C SER A 484 9.06 3.55 -2.18
N LEU A 485 8.14 4.35 -1.60
CA LEU A 485 6.71 4.06 -1.61
C LEU A 485 6.21 3.75 -3.02
N GLY A 486 5.29 2.80 -3.15
CA GLY A 486 4.73 2.37 -4.45
C GLY A 486 5.60 1.41 -5.23
N ARG A 487 6.87 1.21 -4.86
CA ARG A 487 7.74 0.25 -5.54
C ARG A 487 7.50 -1.16 -5.02
N TRP A 488 7.14 -2.05 -5.93
CA TRP A 488 7.09 -3.49 -5.74
C TRP A 488 8.30 -4.13 -6.43
N LEU A 489 8.83 -5.23 -5.86
CA LEU A 489 9.96 -5.98 -6.42
C LEU A 489 9.46 -7.14 -7.31
N PRO A 490 10.26 -7.62 -8.28
CA PRO A 490 11.70 -7.39 -8.47
C PRO A 490 12.06 -5.97 -8.93
#